data_AF-A0A380K8F8-F1
#
_entry.id   AF-A0A380K8F8-F1
#
_cell.length_a   1.000
_cell.length_b   1.000
_cell.length_c   1.000
_cell.angle_alpha   90.00
_cell.angle_beta   90.00
_cell.angle_gamma   90.00
#
_symmetry.space_group_name_H-M   'P 1'
#
loop_
_entity.id
_entity.type
_entity.pdbx_description
1 polymer ?
#
loop_
_entity_poly.entity_id
_entity_poly.type
_entity_poly.pdbx_seq_one_letter_code
_entity_poly.pdbx_strand_id
1 'polypeptide(L)'
;MTSKINVTKNIAIIIEPKKIDVATTLNFDMSINFDNKEKEPTLDENGDLFEPVYKCKIKAIPKSDVFYTSLTRLKDNINDLQEIKKFFEFVRENKVNLFEMAGFKGALE
;
A
#
# COMPACT_ATOMS: atom_id res chain seq x y z
N MET A 1 18.11 4.85 -3.15
CA MET A 1 17.84 5.58 -1.90
C MET A 1 16.67 4.89 -1.24
N THR A 2 16.77 4.60 0.05
CA THR A 2 15.65 4.02 0.81
C THR A 2 15.03 5.13 1.66
N SER A 3 13.73 5.33 1.52
CA SER A 3 12.98 6.35 2.25
C SER A 3 11.99 5.70 3.20
N LYS A 4 11.80 6.28 4.39
CA LYS A 4 10.82 5.79 5.37
C LYS A 4 9.85 6.91 5.72
N ILE A 5 8.56 6.61 5.65
CA ILE A 5 7.47 7.51 6.03
C ILE A 5 6.74 6.88 7.21
N ASN A 6 6.73 7.55 8.36
CA ASN A 6 5.92 7.12 9.49
C ASN A 6 4.49 7.64 9.28
N VAL A 7 3.53 6.73 9.15
CA VAL A 7 2.11 7.07 8.91
C VAL A 7 1.38 7.18 10.24
N THR A 8 1.61 6.22 11.14
CA THR A 8 1.12 6.23 12.52
C THR A 8 2.26 5.82 13.46
N LYS A 9 1.97 5.71 14.75
CA LYS A 9 2.94 5.19 15.72
C LYS A 9 3.35 3.74 15.44
N ASN A 10 2.44 2.94 14.86
CA ASN A 10 2.61 1.51 14.64
C ASN A 10 2.81 1.12 13.16
N ILE A 11 2.64 2.05 12.22
CA ILE A 11 2.70 1.77 10.78
C ILE A 11 3.67 2.75 10.09
N ALA A 12 4.60 2.19 9.32
CA ALA A 12 5.51 2.95 8.46
C ALA A 12 5.57 2.34 7.06
N ILE A 13 5.75 3.19 6.06
CA ILE A 13 5.99 2.81 4.66
C ILE A 13 7.48 2.93 4.39
N ILE A 14 8.06 1.88 3.83
CA ILE A 14 9.45 1.82 3.41
C ILE A 14 9.46 1.79 1.88
N ILE A 15 10.14 2.75 1.26
CA ILE A 15 10.20 2.92 -0.18
C ILE A 15 11.62 2.63 -0.63
N GLU A 16 11.73 1.67 -1.53
CA GLU A 16 12.95 1.27 -2.23
C GLU A 16 12.73 1.38 -3.74
N PRO A 17 13.79 1.37 -4.57
CA PRO A 17 13.62 1.38 -6.02
C PRO A 17 12.70 0.24 -6.48
N LYS A 18 11.57 0.60 -7.10
CA LYS A 18 10.51 -0.28 -7.61
C LYS A 18 9.86 -1.18 -6.56
N LYS A 19 9.97 -0.86 -5.27
CA LYS A 19 9.42 -1.67 -4.18
C LYS A 19 8.93 -0.80 -3.04
N ILE A 20 7.74 -1.12 -2.52
CA ILE A 20 7.17 -0.47 -1.35
C ILE A 20 6.76 -1.53 -0.35
N ASP A 21 7.35 -1.48 0.83
CA ASP A 21 7.01 -2.35 1.95
C ASP A 21 6.27 -1.58 3.04
N VAL A 22 5.47 -2.29 3.82
CA VAL A 22 4.78 -1.76 4.99
C VAL A 22 5.35 -2.43 6.24
N ALA A 23 6.01 -1.66 7.09
CA ALA A 23 6.45 -2.11 8.40
C ALA A 23 5.37 -1.79 9.42
N THR A 24 4.91 -2.79 10.17
CA THR A 24 3.87 -2.63 11.17
C THR A 24 4.12 -3.49 12.41
N THR A 25 3.76 -2.96 13.58
CA THR A 25 3.71 -3.72 14.84
C THR A 25 2.31 -4.31 15.10
N LEU A 26 1.31 -3.94 14.30
CA LEU A 26 -0.04 -4.50 14.40
C LEU A 26 -0.04 -5.97 13.97
N ASN A 27 -1.01 -6.75 14.46
CA ASN A 27 -1.16 -8.16 14.08
C ASN A 27 -1.84 -8.35 12.71
N PHE A 28 -1.38 -7.59 11.72
CA PHE A 28 -1.90 -7.57 10.36
C PHE A 28 -0.77 -7.68 9.35
N ASP A 29 -0.99 -8.45 8.30
CA ASP A 29 -0.17 -8.42 7.09
C ASP A 29 -0.68 -7.28 6.19
N MET A 30 0.15 -6.26 6.03
CA MET A 30 -0.19 -5.03 5.32
C MET A 30 0.71 -4.85 4.09
N SER A 31 0.16 -4.34 3.00
CA SER A 31 0.93 -4.11 1.76
C SER A 31 0.36 -2.99 0.90
N ILE A 32 1.25 -2.40 0.10
CA ILE A 32 0.94 -1.46 -0.98
C ILE A 32 1.63 -2.02 -2.23
N ASN A 33 0.84 -2.36 -3.26
CA ASN A 33 1.36 -2.85 -4.52
C ASN A 33 0.88 -1.97 -5.67
N PHE A 34 1.76 -1.72 -6.62
CA PHE A 34 1.40 -1.13 -7.91
C PHE A 34 1.43 -2.24 -8.95
N ASP A 35 0.25 -2.76 -9.29
CA ASP A 35 0.12 -3.83 -10.27
C ASP A 35 -0.04 -3.23 -11.66
N ASN A 36 0.80 -3.64 -12.62
CA ASN A 36 0.60 -3.28 -14.02
C ASN A 36 -0.72 -3.90 -14.51
N LYS A 37 -1.59 -3.06 -15.05
CA LYS A 37 -2.92 -3.43 -15.55
C LYS A 37 -2.81 -4.25 -16.84
N GLU A 38 -1.76 -4.02 -17.61
CA GLU A 38 -1.45 -4.73 -18.84
C GLU A 38 -0.35 -5.76 -18.56
N LYS A 39 -0.68 -7.04 -18.71
CA LYS A 39 0.29 -8.13 -18.52
C LYS A 39 1.29 -8.22 -19.67
N GLU A 40 0.95 -7.66 -20.82
CA GLU A 40 1.75 -7.69 -22.05
C GLU A 40 1.87 -6.27 -22.60
N PRO A 41 3.03 -5.92 -23.19
CA PRO A 41 3.20 -4.63 -23.83
C PRO A 41 2.27 -4.52 -25.04
N THR A 42 1.44 -3.49 -25.08
CA THR A 42 0.58 -3.19 -26.22
C THR A 42 1.23 -2.11 -27.09
N LEU A 43 0.95 -2.16 -28.40
CA LEU A 43 1.40 -1.13 -29.35
C LEU A 43 0.24 -0.16 -29.64
N ASP A 44 0.56 1.12 -29.79
CA ASP A 44 -0.37 2.15 -30.22
C ASP A 44 -0.59 2.13 -31.75
N GLU A 45 -1.40 3.07 -32.25
CA GLU A 45 -1.75 3.16 -33.68
C GLU A 45 -0.53 3.41 -34.60
N ASN A 46 0.57 3.91 -34.04
CA ASN A 46 1.83 4.16 -34.76
C ASN A 46 2.81 3.00 -34.65
N GLY A 47 2.50 1.98 -33.83
CA GLY A 47 3.40 0.86 -33.54
C GLY A 47 4.39 1.12 -32.41
N ASP A 48 4.18 2.18 -31.61
CA ASP A 48 4.97 2.49 -30.41
C ASP A 48 4.41 1.78 -29.17
N LEU A 49 5.27 1.46 -28.19
CA LEU A 49 4.83 0.78 -26.96
C LEU A 49 3.99 1.74 -26.10
N PHE A 50 2.79 1.32 -25.68
CA PHE A 50 2.03 2.06 -24.68
C PHE A 50 2.78 2.14 -23.34
N GLU A 51 2.66 3.28 -22.66
CA GLU A 51 3.16 3.41 -21.30
C GLU A 51 2.36 2.49 -20.36
N PRO A 52 3.04 1.67 -19.53
CA PRO A 52 2.34 0.75 -18.63
C PRO A 52 1.48 1.53 -17.63
N VAL A 53 0.21 1.12 -17.50
CA VAL A 53 -0.73 1.71 -16.54
C VAL A 53 -0.76 0.86 -15.29
N TYR A 54 -0.55 1.47 -14.13
CA TYR A 54 -0.55 0.79 -12.84
C TYR A 54 -1.80 1.09 -12.04
N LYS A 55 -2.20 0.11 -11.22
CA LYS A 55 -3.23 0.27 -10.20
C LYS A 55 -2.64 0.08 -8.81
N CYS A 56 -2.84 1.07 -7.95
CA CYS A 56 -2.50 0.97 -6.53
C CYS A 56 -3.48 0.02 -5.82
N LYS A 57 -2.95 -1.03 -5.18
CA LYS A 57 -3.68 -1.96 -4.33
C LYS A 57 -3.14 -1.89 -2.92
N ILE A 58 -4.04 -1.70 -1.97
CA ILE A 58 -3.75 -1.65 -0.53
C ILE A 58 -4.43 -2.84 0.12
N LYS A 59 -3.75 -3.52 1.04
CA LYS A 59 -4.30 -4.64 1.81
C LYS A 59 -3.90 -4.54 3.27
N ALA A 60 -4.79 -5.03 4.14
CA ALA A 60 -4.52 -5.34 5.54
C ALA A 60 -5.30 -6.60 5.90
N ILE A 61 -4.61 -7.67 6.28
CA ILE A 61 -5.19 -8.98 6.58
C ILE A 61 -4.81 -9.36 8.00
N PRO A 62 -5.75 -9.69 8.90
CA PRO A 62 -5.40 -10.19 10.23
C PRO A 62 -4.53 -11.45 10.12
N LYS A 63 -3.45 -11.54 10.90
CA LYS A 63 -2.57 -12.72 10.94
C LYS A 63 -3.18 -13.93 11.64
N SER A 64 -4.27 -13.70 12.38
CA SER A 64 -5.00 -14.72 13.13
C SER A 64 -6.47 -14.37 13.19
N ASP A 65 -7.30 -15.36 13.44
CA ASP A 65 -8.72 -15.15 13.71
C ASP A 65 -8.93 -14.16 14.87
N VAL A 66 -9.93 -13.29 14.71
CA VAL A 66 -10.25 -12.25 15.68
C VAL A 66 -11.48 -12.69 16.47
N PHE A 67 -11.29 -12.97 17.76
CA PHE A 67 -12.36 -13.30 18.70
C PHE A 67 -12.38 -12.32 19.87
N TYR A 68 -13.57 -11.90 20.28
CA TYR A 68 -13.75 -10.96 21.39
C TYR A 68 -14.30 -11.69 22.61
N THR A 69 -13.46 -11.88 23.61
CA THR A 69 -13.83 -12.48 24.90
C THR A 69 -13.93 -11.45 26.01
N SER A 70 -13.54 -10.19 25.75
CA SER A 70 -13.58 -9.09 26.72
C SER A 70 -13.72 -7.73 26.03
N LEU A 71 -14.21 -6.74 26.79
CA LEU A 71 -14.29 -5.35 26.32
C LEU A 71 -12.91 -4.75 26.03
N THR A 72 -11.89 -5.09 26.82
CA THR A 72 -10.51 -4.62 26.59
C THR A 72 -10.02 -5.07 25.22
N ARG A 73 -10.14 -6.36 24.89
CA ARG A 73 -9.71 -6.90 23.59
C ARG A 73 -10.48 -6.26 22.41
N LEU A 74 -11.77 -5.97 22.60
CA LEU A 74 -12.56 -5.25 21.61
C LEU A 74 -12.05 -3.81 21.40
N LYS A 75 -11.75 -3.09 22.49
CA LYS A 75 -11.20 -1.73 22.42
C LYS A 75 -9.83 -1.69 21.74
N ASP A 76 -8.96 -2.64 22.05
CA ASP A 76 -7.64 -2.73 21.43
C ASP A 76 -7.76 -2.96 19.91
N ASN A 77 -8.62 -3.88 19.48
CA ASN A 77 -8.84 -4.11 18.06
C ASN A 77 -9.47 -2.89 17.35
N ILE A 78 -10.36 -2.14 18.01
CA ILE A 78 -10.89 -0.88 17.46
C ILE A 78 -9.75 0.14 17.24
N ASN A 79 -8.80 0.24 18.17
CA ASN A 79 -7.65 1.13 18.02
C ASN A 79 -6.78 0.70 16.83
N ASP A 80 -6.51 -0.60 16.67
CA ASP A 80 -5.76 -1.14 15.53
C ASP A 80 -6.47 -0.80 14.20
N LEU A 81 -7.79 -1.00 14.13
CA LEU A 81 -8.59 -0.66 12.94
C LEU A 81 -8.58 0.85 12.64
N GLN A 82 -8.54 1.71 13.65
CA GLN A 82 -8.41 3.16 13.46
C GLN A 82 -7.04 3.54 12.88
N GLU A 83 -5.97 2.86 13.27
CA GLU A 83 -4.65 3.06 12.67
C GLU A 83 -4.61 2.55 11.23
N ILE A 84 -5.19 1.38 10.95
CA ILE A 84 -5.31 0.84 9.59
C ILE A 84 -6.13 1.79 8.70
N LYS A 85 -7.23 2.37 9.21
CA LYS A 85 -8.00 3.40 8.48
C LYS A 85 -7.13 4.58 8.08
N LYS A 86 -6.35 5.15 9.00
CA LYS A 86 -5.44 6.26 8.71
C LYS A 86 -4.39 5.88 7.65
N PHE A 87 -3.91 4.64 7.69
CA PHE A 87 -3.02 4.13 6.67
C PHE A 87 -3.67 4.08 5.28
N PHE A 88 -4.90 3.59 5.15
CA PHE A 88 -5.62 3.58 3.88
C PHE A 88 -5.87 5.00 3.36
N GLU A 89 -6.25 5.93 4.23
CA GLU A 89 -6.44 7.35 3.90
C GLU A 89 -5.13 7.96 3.37
N PHE A 90 -4.03 7.79 4.11
CA PHE A 90 -2.72 8.30 3.73
C PHE A 90 -2.28 7.79 2.34
N VAL A 91 -2.37 6.48 2.10
CA VAL A 91 -1.93 5.90 0.81
C VAL A 91 -2.82 6.38 -0.32
N ARG A 92 -4.13 6.51 -0.11
CA ARG A 92 -5.06 7.02 -1.13
C ARG A 92 -4.72 8.46 -1.52
N GLU A 93 -4.42 9.31 -0.55
CA GLU A 93 -4.09 10.72 -0.76
C GLU A 93 -2.70 10.91 -1.38
N ASN A 94 -1.77 9.98 -1.14
CA ASN A 94 -0.37 10.10 -1.55
C ASN A 94 0.06 9.09 -2.62
N LYS A 95 -0.88 8.36 -3.25
CA LYS A 95 -0.56 7.25 -4.18
C LYS A 95 0.37 7.64 -5.33
N VAL A 96 0.21 8.85 -5.88
CA VAL A 96 1.05 9.38 -6.97
C VAL A 96 2.47 9.62 -6.47
N ASN A 97 2.62 10.32 -5.34
CA ASN A 97 3.92 10.59 -4.74
C ASN A 97 4.65 9.28 -4.38
N LEU A 98 3.95 8.29 -3.82
CA LEU A 98 4.54 6.99 -3.50
C LEU A 98 5.01 6.25 -4.76
N PHE A 99 4.24 6.31 -5.84
CA PHE A 99 4.59 5.72 -7.13
C PHE A 99 5.85 6.36 -7.73
N GLU A 100 5.90 7.70 -7.75
CA GLU A 100 7.04 8.47 -8.25
C GLU A 100 8.29 8.27 -7.40
N MET A 101 8.17 8.31 -6.07
CA MET A 101 9.29 8.11 -5.14
C MET A 101 9.90 6.71 -5.26
N ALA A 102 9.10 5.69 -5.54
CA ALA A 102 9.59 4.34 -5.82
C ALA A 102 10.23 4.24 -7.22
N GLY A 103 10.06 5.23 -8.09
CA GLY A 103 10.66 5.26 -9.43
C GLY A 103 10.00 4.29 -10.41
N PHE A 104 8.70 4.01 -10.25
CA PHE A 104 7.95 3.33 -11.29
C PHE A 104 7.85 4.22 -12.54
N LYS A 105 7.92 3.61 -13.73
CA LYS A 105 7.74 4.29 -15.01
C LYS A 105 6.40 3.90 -15.59
N GLY A 106 5.59 4.88 -15.98
CA GLY A 106 4.24 4.69 -16.52
C GLY A 106 3.22 5.60 -15.84
N ALA A 107 1.94 5.37 -16.15
CA ALA A 107 0.84 6.14 -15.59
C ALA A 107 0.17 5.41 -14.42
N LEU A 108 -0.43 6.16 -13.49
CA LEU A 108 -1.22 5.61 -12.38
C LEU A 108 -2.71 5.93 -12.59
N GLU A 109 -3.57 4.92 -12.50
CA GLU A 109 -5.03 5.05 -12.48
C GLU A 109 -5.58 5.61 -11.15
#